data_AF-A0AAV8T3E8-F1
#
_entry.id   AF-A0AAV8T3E8-F1
#
_cell.length_a   1.000
_cell.length_b   1.000
_cell.length_c   1.000
_cell.angle_alpha   90.00
_cell.angle_beta   90.00
_cell.angle_gamma   90.00
#
_symmetry.space_group_name_H-M   'P 1'
#
loop_
_entity.id
_entity.type
_entity.pdbx_description
1 polymer ?
#
loop_
_entity_poly.entity_id
_entity_poly.type
_entity_poly.pdbx_seq_one_letter_code
_entity_poly.pdbx_strand_id
1 'polypeptide(L)'
;MAHHSDCFIALPGGYRTLEELLEVITWAQLGIHDKLVGLLNVDGYYNSLLTFIDKAVDDGFIKPSQRNIFVSAPNANELVQKLEDYVSVHGVIAKARWDIEQQQQQPLQQLQVGFNATTLQTEVAL
;
A
#
# COMPACT_ATOMS: atom_id res chain seq x y z
N MET A 1 -1.36 10.37 1.28
CA MET A 1 -0.41 10.57 0.15
C MET A 1 -0.57 9.49 -0.91
N ALA A 2 -0.61 8.21 -0.53
CA ALA A 2 -0.55 7.11 -1.48
C ALA A 2 -1.68 7.00 -2.52
N HIS A 3 -2.90 7.54 -2.31
CA HIS A 3 -3.99 7.33 -3.27
C HIS A 3 -3.86 8.08 -4.59
N HIS A 4 -3.12 9.20 -4.64
CA HIS A 4 -3.08 10.10 -5.80
C HIS A 4 -1.71 10.22 -6.48
N SER A 5 -0.73 9.41 -6.08
CA SER A 5 0.61 9.42 -6.65
C SER A 5 0.85 8.21 -7.56
N ASP A 6 1.63 8.36 -8.63
CA ASP A 6 2.09 7.22 -9.43
C ASP A 6 3.42 6.66 -8.92
N CYS A 7 4.21 7.50 -8.26
CA CYS A 7 5.46 7.14 -7.60
C CYS A 7 5.72 7.99 -6.35
N PHE A 8 6.68 7.56 -5.55
CA PHE A 8 7.23 8.31 -4.42
C PHE A 8 8.70 8.61 -4.69
N ILE A 9 9.12 9.84 -4.44
CA ILE A 9 10.54 10.24 -4.55
C ILE A 9 10.98 10.84 -3.22
N ALA A 10 12.04 10.28 -2.63
CA ALA A 10 12.70 10.83 -1.47
C ALA A 10 13.89 11.69 -1.89
N LEU A 11 13.86 12.96 -1.49
CA LEU A 11 14.98 13.89 -1.57
C LEU A 11 15.79 13.85 -0.26
N PRO A 12 17.07 14.28 -0.25
CA PRO A 12 17.85 14.39 0.97
C PRO A 12 17.08 15.14 2.08
N GLY A 13 16.98 14.52 3.24
CA GLY A 13 16.12 15.01 4.32
C GLY A 13 16.38 14.27 5.63
N GLY A 14 15.94 14.85 6.75
CA GLY A 14 16.18 14.30 8.08
C GLY A 14 15.28 13.11 8.43
N TYR A 15 15.14 12.84 9.73
CA TYR A 15 14.42 11.67 10.26
C TYR A 15 13.00 11.52 9.71
N ARG A 16 12.26 12.63 9.57
CA ARG A 16 10.89 12.60 9.05
C ARG A 16 10.83 12.03 7.62
N THR A 17 11.76 12.43 6.75
CA THR A 17 11.83 11.94 5.37
C THR A 17 12.25 10.46 5.33
N LEU A 18 13.17 10.06 6.20
CA LEU A 18 13.61 8.66 6.28
C LEU A 18 12.50 7.75 6.79
N GLU A 19 11.73 8.20 7.77
CA GLU A 19 10.59 7.47 8.32
C GLU A 19 9.49 7.27 7.26
N GLU A 20 9.08 8.34 6.57
CA GLU A 20 8.12 8.27 5.46
C GLU A 20 8.62 7.35 4.33
N LEU A 21 9.92 7.39 4.00
CA LEU A 21 10.52 6.51 2.98
C LEU A 21 10.44 5.03 3.38
N LEU A 22 10.81 4.69 4.62
CA LEU A 22 10.81 3.30 5.09
C LEU A 22 9.38 2.75 5.23
N GLU A 23 8.41 3.59 5.58
CA GLU A 23 6.99 3.21 5.60
C GLU A 23 6.51 2.80 4.21
N VAL A 24 6.76 3.62 3.19
CA VAL A 24 6.38 3.33 1.79
C VAL A 24 7.08 2.07 1.27
N ILE A 25 8.37 1.89 1.57
CA ILE A 25 9.10 0.65 1.20
C ILE A 25 8.45 -0.57 1.85
N THR A 26 8.05 -0.46 3.13
CA THR A 26 7.40 -1.55 3.86
C THR A 26 6.02 -1.88 3.28
N TRP A 27 5.24 -0.89 2.86
CA TRP A 27 3.96 -1.12 2.20
C TRP A 27 4.11 -1.80 0.84
N ALA A 28 5.12 -1.42 0.05
CA ALA A 28 5.47 -2.15 -1.17
C ALA A 28 5.88 -3.60 -0.86
N GLN A 29 6.70 -3.80 0.17
CA GLN A 29 7.14 -5.12 0.61
C GLN A 29 5.97 -6.04 1.03
N LEU A 30 4.93 -5.47 1.65
CA LEU A 30 3.70 -6.15 2.05
C LEU A 30 2.70 -6.33 0.90
N GLY A 31 2.99 -5.80 -0.30
CA GLY A 31 2.09 -5.86 -1.45
C GLY A 31 0.85 -4.99 -1.30
N ILE A 32 0.91 -3.93 -0.48
CA ILE A 32 -0.18 -2.97 -0.29
C ILE A 32 -0.29 -2.02 -1.49
N HIS A 33 0.83 -1.75 -2.16
CA HIS A 33 0.87 -1.02 -3.42
C HIS A 33 2.05 -1.46 -4.29
N ASP A 34 1.92 -1.24 -5.60
CA ASP A 34 2.97 -1.52 -6.59
C ASP A 34 3.62 -0.24 -7.16
N LYS A 35 3.45 0.88 -6.46
CA LYS A 35 3.98 2.20 -6.86
C LYS A 35 5.49 2.24 -6.76
N LEU A 36 6.11 2.93 -7.71
CA LEU A 36 7.56 3.06 -7.78
C LEU A 36 8.10 3.93 -6.64
N VAL A 37 9.27 3.58 -6.13
CA VAL A 37 9.97 4.34 -5.10
C VAL A 37 11.35 4.75 -5.63
N GLY A 38 11.63 6.06 -5.61
CA GLY A 38 12.89 6.64 -6.08
C GLY A 38 13.63 7.38 -4.97
N LEU A 39 14.95 7.24 -4.92
CA LEU A 39 15.82 8.05 -4.08
C LEU A 39 16.69 8.96 -4.94
N LEU A 40 16.57 10.27 -4.75
CA LEU A 40 17.46 11.25 -5.36
C LEU A 40 18.74 11.37 -4.51
N ASN A 41 19.78 10.65 -4.91
CA ASN A 41 21.04 10.50 -4.16
C ASN A 41 22.04 11.62 -4.49
N VAL A 42 21.66 12.87 -4.18
CA VAL A 42 22.52 14.05 -4.38
C VAL A 42 23.79 13.91 -3.53
N ASP A 43 24.96 14.10 -4.15
CA ASP A 43 26.28 14.05 -3.50
C ASP A 43 26.53 12.79 -2.64
N GLY A 44 25.85 11.68 -2.95
CA GLY A 44 25.99 10.44 -2.21
C GLY A 44 25.30 10.42 -0.84
N TYR A 45 24.35 11.32 -0.59
CA TYR A 45 23.60 11.42 0.68
C TYR A 45 23.08 10.07 1.21
N TYR A 46 22.54 9.23 0.32
CA TYR A 46 21.96 7.92 0.65
C TYR A 46 22.95 6.76 0.61
N ASN A 47 24.24 6.97 0.32
CA ASN A 47 25.20 5.87 0.17
C ASN A 47 25.24 4.95 1.41
N SER A 48 25.29 5.52 2.61
CA SER A 48 25.29 4.73 3.85
C SER A 48 24.00 3.95 4.06
N LEU A 49 22.84 4.51 3.66
CA LEU A 49 21.56 3.81 3.72
C LEU A 49 21.52 2.65 2.72
N LEU A 50 21.98 2.87 1.49
CA LEU A 50 22.06 1.83 0.47
C LEU A 50 22.95 0.67 0.92
N THR A 51 24.14 0.97 1.44
CA THR A 51 25.04 -0.04 2.01
C THR A 51 24.41 -0.79 3.19
N PHE A 52 23.68 -0.09 4.07
CA PHE A 52 22.96 -0.73 5.18
C PHE A 52 21.90 -1.72 4.67
N ILE A 53 21.14 -1.34 3.65
CA ILE A 53 20.11 -2.18 3.06
C ILE A 53 20.76 -3.40 2.35
N ASP A 54 21.86 -3.21 1.63
CA ASP A 54 22.62 -4.30 1.01
C ASP A 54 23.09 -5.31 2.07
N LYS A 55 23.62 -4.82 3.20
CA LYS A 55 24.02 -5.68 4.32
C LYS A 55 22.83 -6.44 4.93
N ALA A 56 21.67 -5.80 5.04
CA ALA A 56 20.45 -6.46 5.54
C ALA A 56 19.93 -7.54 4.57
N VAL A 57 20.19 -7.41 3.27
CA VAL A 57 19.96 -8.48 2.29
C VAL A 57 20.94 -9.63 2.50
N ASP A 58 22.23 -9.33 2.63
CA ASP A 58 23.28 -10.33 2.83
C ASP A 58 23.06 -11.15 4.12
N ASP A 59 22.59 -10.50 5.18
CA ASP A 59 22.28 -11.13 6.46
C ASP A 59 20.93 -11.88 6.47
N GLY A 60 20.15 -11.80 5.38
CA GLY A 60 18.88 -12.50 5.24
C GLY A 60 17.68 -11.83 5.92
N PHE A 61 17.81 -10.58 6.38
CA PHE A 61 16.68 -9.82 6.92
C PHE A 61 15.76 -9.29 5.80
N ILE A 62 16.32 -9.00 4.62
CA ILE A 62 15.57 -8.57 3.44
C ILE A 62 15.76 -9.61 2.34
N LYS A 63 14.66 -10.03 1.69
CA LYS A 63 14.77 -10.96 0.56
C LYS A 63 15.47 -10.26 -0.62
N PRO A 64 16.36 -10.94 -1.37
CA PRO A 64 17.00 -10.34 -2.55
C PRO A 64 16.01 -9.77 -3.57
N SER A 65 14.82 -10.37 -3.71
CA SER A 65 13.76 -9.84 -4.58
C SER A 65 13.18 -8.50 -4.11
N GLN A 66 13.19 -8.23 -2.81
CA GLN A 66 12.67 -7.01 -2.19
C GLN A 66 13.69 -5.86 -2.20
N ARG A 67 14.97 -6.15 -2.48
CA ARG A 67 16.01 -5.12 -2.63
C ARG A 67 15.73 -4.13 -3.76
N ASN A 68 14.98 -4.58 -4.76
CA ASN A 68 14.64 -3.82 -5.95
C ASN A 68 13.31 -3.06 -5.83
N ILE A 69 12.73 -2.95 -4.63
CA ILE A 69 11.50 -2.16 -4.38
C ILE A 69 11.69 -0.68 -4.74
N PHE A 70 12.92 -0.17 -4.63
CA PHE A 70 13.26 1.20 -4.97
C PHE A 70 14.46 1.29 -5.91
N VAL A 71 14.58 2.41 -6.61
CA VAL A 71 15.74 2.80 -7.43
C VAL A 71 16.37 4.07 -6.91
N SER A 72 17.68 4.26 -7.16
CA SER A 72 18.39 5.50 -6.80
C SER A 72 19.19 6.05 -7.98
N ALA A 73 19.29 7.37 -8.06
CA ALA A 73 20.12 8.07 -9.04
C ALA A 73 20.65 9.40 -8.49
N PRO A 74 21.81 9.89 -8.97
CA PRO A 74 22.44 11.11 -8.45
C PRO A 74 21.75 12.40 -8.90
N ASN A 75 20.94 12.36 -9.96
CA ASN A 75 20.22 13.52 -10.49
C ASN A 75 18.80 13.15 -10.94
N ALA A 76 17.96 14.17 -11.10
CA ALA A 76 16.53 14.00 -11.39
C ALA A 76 16.28 13.34 -12.76
N ASN A 77 17.06 13.69 -13.78
CA ASN A 77 16.89 13.13 -15.13
C ASN A 77 17.14 11.62 -15.12
N GLU A 78 18.25 11.18 -14.55
CA GLU A 78 18.55 9.75 -14.41
C GLU A 78 17.54 9.03 -13.53
N LEU A 79 17.02 9.69 -12.47
CA LEU A 79 16.03 9.07 -11.60
C LEU A 79 14.72 8.83 -12.34
N VAL A 80 14.22 9.84 -13.05
CA VAL A 80 12.98 9.74 -13.85
C VAL A 80 13.14 8.67 -14.92
N GLN A 81 14.26 8.65 -15.63
CA GLN A 81 14.53 7.62 -16.63
C GLN A 81 14.50 6.22 -16.02
N LYS A 82 15.15 6.01 -14.86
CA LYS A 82 15.10 4.72 -14.15
C LYS A 82 13.69 4.33 -13.70
N LEU A 83 12.85 5.30 -13.36
CA LEU A 83 11.46 5.06 -12.96
C LEU A 83 10.59 4.71 -14.19
N GLU A 84 10.80 5.36 -15.33
CA GLU A 84 10.10 5.06 -16.58
C GLU A 84 10.48 3.69 -17.15
N ASP A 85 11.76 3.34 -17.09
CA ASP A 85 12.29 2.04 -17.52
C ASP A 85 11.97 0.91 -16.53
N TYR A 86 11.42 1.23 -15.35
CA TYR A 86 11.17 0.25 -14.31
C TYR A 86 10.01 -0.67 -14.70
N VAL A 87 10.36 -1.92 -15.03
CA VAL A 87 9.39 -3.00 -15.16
C VAL A 87 9.13 -3.58 -13.77
N SER A 88 7.92 -3.43 -13.25
CA SER A 88 7.57 -3.97 -11.94
C SER A 88 7.83 -5.47 -11.87
N VAL A 89 8.73 -5.87 -10.98
CA VAL A 89 9.09 -7.29 -10.75
C VAL A 89 7.99 -8.02 -9.93
N HIS A 90 6.87 -7.35 -9.63
CA HIS A 90 5.81 -7.82 -8.72
C HIS A 90 4.83 -8.85 -9.31
N GLY A 91 5.31 -9.75 -10.18
CA GLY A 91 4.57 -10.98 -10.48
C GLY A 91 4.49 -11.98 -9.31
N VAL A 92 5.22 -11.74 -8.21
CA VAL A 92 5.51 -12.78 -7.18
C VAL A 92 5.31 -12.33 -5.72
N ILE A 93 4.85 -11.10 -5.44
CA ILE A 93 4.49 -10.73 -4.05
C ILE A 93 3.03 -11.07 -3.81
N ALA A 94 2.76 -11.84 -2.75
CA ALA A 94 1.42 -12.18 -2.32
C ALA A 94 0.60 -10.89 -2.17
N LYS A 95 -0.39 -10.73 -3.05
CA LYS A 95 -1.35 -9.63 -3.00
C LYS A 95 -2.00 -9.65 -1.62
N ALA A 96 -1.62 -8.73 -0.73
CA ALA A 96 -2.39 -8.46 0.46
C ALA A 96 -3.69 -7.82 -0.03
N ARG A 97 -4.69 -8.69 -0.24
CA ARG A 97 -5.98 -8.36 -0.84
C ARG A 97 -6.79 -7.57 0.18
N TRP A 98 -6.64 -6.25 0.16
CA TRP A 98 -7.54 -5.34 0.86
C TRP A 98 -8.82 -5.15 0.04
N ASP A 99 -9.66 -6.19 -0.01
CA ASP A 99 -11.07 -6.00 -0.32
C ASP A 99 -11.72 -5.35 0.92
N ILE A 100 -11.46 -4.05 1.14
CA ILE A 100 -12.34 -3.27 2.00
C ILE A 100 -13.59 -3.05 1.14
N GLU A 101 -14.59 -3.86 1.44
CA GLU A 101 -15.94 -3.78 0.93
C GLU A 101 -16.40 -2.32 0.87
N GLN A 102 -16.43 -1.75 -0.33
CA GLN A 102 -17.36 -0.67 -0.63
C GLN A 102 -18.75 -1.30 -0.77
N GLN A 103 -19.28 -1.83 0.33
CA GLN A 103 -20.70 -2.18 0.40
C GLN A 103 -21.47 -0.87 0.33
N GLN A 104 -22.04 -0.67 -0.85
CA GLN A 104 -23.00 0.36 -1.21
C GLN A 104 -23.94 0.66 -0.04
N GLN A 105 -24.03 1.93 0.35
CA GLN A 105 -25.13 2.45 1.15
C GLN A 105 -26.45 2.20 0.39
N GLN A 106 -27.14 1.13 0.75
CA GLN A 106 -28.55 0.95 0.39
C GLN A 106 -29.37 2.00 1.18
N PRO A 107 -30.25 2.78 0.53
CA PRO A 107 -31.15 3.64 1.27
C PRO A 107 -32.12 2.79 2.08
N LEU A 108 -32.27 3.09 3.38
CA LEU A 108 -33.22 2.44 4.27
C LEU A 108 -34.64 2.56 3.68
N GLN A 109 -35.18 1.46 3.17
CA GLN A 109 -36.62 1.35 2.93
C GLN A 109 -37.31 1.33 4.30
N GLN A 110 -38.19 2.31 4.53
CA GLN A 110 -38.99 2.43 5.74
C GLN A 110 -39.79 1.14 5.96
N LEU A 111 -39.49 0.41 7.04
CA LEU A 111 -40.28 -0.71 7.54
C LEU A 111 -41.66 -0.19 7.98
N GLN A 112 -42.66 -0.40 7.14
CA GLN A 112 -44.06 -0.20 7.52
C GLN A 112 -44.48 -1.40 8.38
N VAL A 113 -44.44 -1.22 9.71
CA VAL A 113 -44.87 -2.23 10.69
C VAL A 113 -46.40 -2.36 10.61
N GLY A 114 -46.87 -3.42 9.94
CA GLY A 114 -48.27 -3.83 9.94
C GLY A 114 -48.64 -4.50 11.27
N PHE A 115 -49.53 -3.87 12.03
CA PHE A 115 -50.08 -4.43 13.26
C PHE A 115 -51.30 -5.28 12.90
N ASN A 116 -51.16 -6.61 12.93
CA ASN A 116 -52.30 -7.52 12.78
C ASN A 116 -52.73 -8.02 14.16
N ALA A 117 -53.74 -7.37 14.72
CA ALA A 117 -54.56 -7.97 15.78
C ALA A 117 -55.44 -9.06 15.15
N THR A 118 -55.79 -10.07 15.95
CA THR A 118 -56.71 -11.17 15.63
C THR A 118 -56.03 -12.39 15.02
N THR A 119 -55.69 -13.37 15.86
CA THR A 119 -56.32 -14.71 15.86
C THR A 119 -55.69 -15.51 17.00
N LEU A 120 -56.34 -15.52 18.16
CA LEU A 120 -56.12 -16.53 19.20
C LEU A 120 -57.49 -17.06 19.61
N GLN A 121 -57.63 -18.39 19.45
CA GLN A 121 -58.52 -19.28 20.19
C GLN A 121 -60.03 -19.13 19.93
N THR A 122 -60.91 -20.14 20.02
CA THR A 122 -60.92 -21.61 20.05
C THR A 122 -62.44 -21.94 19.97
N GLU A 123 -62.81 -23.14 19.54
CA GLU A 123 -64.17 -23.70 19.56
C GLU A 123 -64.99 -23.38 20.83
N VAL A 124 -66.33 -23.31 20.70
CA VAL A 124 -67.33 -24.11 21.45
C VAL A 124 -68.76 -23.59 21.18
N ALA A 125 -69.54 -24.49 20.58
CA ALA A 125 -70.96 -24.86 20.76
C ALA A 125 -72.06 -23.84 21.17
N LEU A 126 -73.18 -24.04 20.46
CA LEU A 126 -74.59 -23.65 20.65
C LEU A 126 -75.04 -22.31 20.03
#